data_AF-M1EHW6-F1
#
_entry.id   AF-M1EHW6-F1
#
_cell.length_a   1.000
_cell.length_b   1.000
_cell.length_c   1.000
_cell.angle_alpha   90.00
_cell.angle_beta   90.00
_cell.angle_gamma   90.00
#
_symmetry.space_group_name_H-M   'P 1'
#
loop_
_entity.id
_entity.type
_entity.pdbx_description
1 polymer ?
#
loop_
_entity_poly.entity_id
_entity_poly.type
_entity_poly.pdbx_seq_one_letter_code
_entity_poly.pdbx_strand_id
1 'polypeptide(L)'
;GAHLNPAFSLGAHLNPAFSLAMCLLGRLPWAKLPIYCLVQLLSAFCASGATYAVYYDALQNYTGGNLTVTGPKETASIFATYPAPYLSLNNGFLDQVLGTGVLIVGILAITDTRNKGVPAGLEPVAVGLLILAIGLSLGVNCGFPLNPARDLGPRLFTYVAGWGPEVFSAGDG
;
A
#
# COMPACT_ATOMS: atom_id res chain seq x y z
N GLY A 1 -11.18 18.03 27.97
CA GLY A 1 -11.40 17.39 26.66
C GLY A 1 -10.26 17.80 25.76
N ALA A 2 -9.44 16.86 25.31
CA ALA A 2 -8.22 17.17 24.56
C ALA A 2 -8.57 17.85 23.23
N HIS A 3 -8.21 19.12 23.12
CA HIS A 3 -8.20 19.86 21.88
C HIS A 3 -7.10 19.25 21.00
N LEU A 4 -7.48 18.37 20.07
CA LEU A 4 -6.57 17.91 19.02
C LEU A 4 -6.24 19.13 18.14
N ASN A 5 -4.95 19.36 17.90
CA ASN A 5 -4.47 20.41 17.01
C ASN A 5 -5.11 20.22 15.61
N PRO A 6 -5.77 21.24 15.03
CA PRO A 6 -6.39 21.14 13.71
C PRO A 6 -5.38 21.09 12.54
N ALA A 7 -4.08 21.18 12.82
CA ALA A 7 -3.03 21.18 11.79
C ALA A 7 -2.75 19.78 11.18
N PHE A 8 -3.18 18.70 11.83
CA PHE A 8 -3.10 17.35 11.27
C PHE A 8 -4.51 16.77 11.13
N SER A 9 -5.12 16.94 9.96
CA SER A 9 -6.36 16.25 9.64
C SER A 9 -6.09 14.75 9.52
N LEU A 10 -6.19 14.04 10.65
CA LEU A 10 -6.19 12.57 10.77
C LEU A 10 -7.29 11.87 9.94
N GLY A 11 -8.04 12.59 9.10
CA GLY A 11 -9.18 12.07 8.35
C GLY A 11 -8.82 11.16 7.18
N ALA A 12 -7.62 11.31 6.59
CA ALA A 12 -7.18 10.52 5.45
C ALA A 12 -6.33 9.32 5.89
N HIS A 13 -6.96 8.16 6.07
CA HIS A 13 -6.26 6.94 6.48
C HIS A 13 -5.39 6.34 5.38
N LEU A 14 -5.80 6.49 4.11
CA LEU A 14 -5.12 6.03 2.89
C LEU A 14 -4.77 4.53 2.83
N ASN A 15 -5.13 3.75 3.86
CA ASN A 15 -4.78 2.35 4.03
C ASN A 15 -5.91 1.60 4.76
N PRO A 16 -6.48 0.53 4.19
CA PRO A 16 -7.49 -0.29 4.84
C PRO A 16 -7.00 -0.91 6.16
N ALA A 17 -5.73 -1.32 6.25
CA ALA A 17 -5.16 -1.89 7.46
C ALA A 17 -5.09 -0.86 8.61
N PHE A 18 -4.71 0.38 8.29
CA PHE A 18 -4.74 1.48 9.26
C PHE A 18 -6.18 1.85 9.66
N SER A 19 -7.11 1.82 8.70
CA SER A 19 -8.54 2.08 8.97
C SER A 19 -9.13 1.02 9.92
N LEU A 20 -8.79 -0.25 9.72
CA LEU A 20 -9.16 -1.34 10.61
C LEU A 20 -8.55 -1.14 12.00
N ALA A 21 -7.26 -0.78 12.09
CA ALA A 21 -6.63 -0.49 13.37
C ALA A 21 -7.32 0.66 14.13
N MET A 22 -7.73 1.73 13.43
CA MET A 22 -8.51 2.81 14.05
C MET A 22 -9.87 2.33 14.55
N CYS A 23 -10.54 1.40 13.86
CA CYS A 23 -11.77 0.78 14.36
C CYS A 23 -11.53 -0.05 15.63
N LEU A 24 -10.49 -0.90 15.62
CA LEU A 24 -10.12 -1.73 16.78
C LEU A 24 -9.76 -0.88 18.02
N LEU A 25 -9.15 0.28 17.81
CA LEU A 25 -8.78 1.21 18.88
C LEU A 25 -9.92 2.17 19.28
N GLY A 26 -11.13 2.02 18.73
CA GLY A 26 -12.28 2.88 19.03
C GLY A 26 -12.15 4.31 18.50
N ARG A 27 -11.25 4.56 17.54
CA ARG A 27 -10.99 5.87 16.92
C ARG A 27 -11.73 6.08 15.59
N LEU A 28 -12.28 5.04 14.99
CA LEU A 28 -13.14 5.10 13.81
C LEU A 28 -14.41 4.24 14.02
N PRO A 29 -15.63 4.77 13.79
CA PRO A 29 -16.85 3.96 13.82
C PRO A 29 -16.80 2.84 12.78
N TRP A 30 -17.10 1.61 13.19
CA TRP A 30 -17.09 0.41 12.31
C TRP A 30 -17.90 0.57 11.03
N ALA A 31 -19.03 1.28 11.09
CA ALA A 31 -19.88 1.55 9.92
C ALA A 31 -19.16 2.35 8.80
N LYS A 32 -18.10 3.11 9.14
CA LYS A 32 -17.31 3.86 8.17
C LYS A 32 -16.22 3.03 7.49
N LEU A 33 -15.81 1.90 8.08
CA LEU A 33 -14.71 1.09 7.56
C LEU A 33 -14.93 0.64 6.11
N PRO A 34 -16.11 0.09 5.71
CA PRO A 34 -16.33 -0.32 4.33
C PRO A 34 -16.24 0.84 3.33
N ILE A 35 -16.71 2.03 3.73
CA ILE A 35 -16.66 3.24 2.90
C ILE A 35 -15.20 3.68 2.70
N TYR A 36 -14.40 3.68 3.78
CA TYR A 36 -12.98 3.98 3.69
C TYR A 36 -12.25 3.01 2.75
N CYS A 37 -12.46 1.70 2.92
CA CYS A 37 -11.85 0.68 2.06
C CYS A 37 -12.24 0.84 0.59
N LEU A 38 -13.52 1.09 0.30
CA LEU A 38 -14.02 1.26 -1.06
C LEU A 38 -13.41 2.48 -1.75
N VAL A 39 -13.41 3.64 -1.07
CA VAL A 39 -12.84 4.88 -1.63
C VAL A 39 -11.34 4.75 -1.84
N GLN A 40 -10.62 4.11 -0.90
CA GLN A 40 -9.17 3.88 -1.03
C GLN A 40 -8.85 2.96 -2.21
N LEU A 41 -9.62 1.87 -2.38
CA LEU A 41 -9.44 0.94 -3.50
C LEU A 41 -9.74 1.61 -4.84
N LEU A 42 -10.86 2.34 -4.95
CA LEU A 42 -11.23 3.08 -6.16
C LEU A 42 -10.17 4.14 -6.51
N SER A 43 -9.68 4.87 -5.51
CA SER A 43 -8.62 5.85 -5.71
C SER A 43 -7.33 5.21 -6.23
N ALA A 44 -6.92 4.06 -5.70
CA ALA A 44 -5.71 3.37 -6.13
C ALA A 44 -5.85 2.77 -7.55
N PHE A 45 -7.04 2.26 -7.89
CA PHE A 45 -7.40 1.83 -9.24
C PHE A 45 -7.30 3.00 -10.25
N CYS A 46 -7.94 4.14 -9.95
CA CYS A 46 -7.89 5.32 -10.82
C CYS A 46 -6.47 5.88 -10.95
N ALA A 47 -5.70 5.90 -9.87
CA ALA A 47 -4.29 6.32 -9.90
C ALA A 47 -3.45 5.42 -10.80
N SER A 48 -3.76 4.12 -10.86
CA SER A 48 -3.09 3.17 -11.76
C SER A 48 -3.41 3.46 -13.22
N GLY A 49 -4.67 3.78 -13.54
CA GLY A 49 -5.05 4.27 -14.87
C GLY A 49 -4.31 5.55 -15.27
N ALA A 50 -4.15 6.50 -14.34
CA ALA A 50 -3.38 7.70 -14.58
C ALA A 50 -1.89 7.39 -14.84
N THR A 51 -1.27 6.54 -14.01
CA THR A 51 0.12 6.10 -14.22
C THR A 51 0.29 5.40 -15.58
N TYR A 52 -0.61 4.50 -15.94
CA TYR A 52 -0.58 3.82 -17.23
C TYR A 52 -0.67 4.82 -18.39
N ALA A 53 -1.56 5.82 -18.31
CA ALA A 53 -1.69 6.85 -19.33
C ALA A 53 -0.42 7.72 -19.44
N VAL A 54 0.17 8.13 -18.31
CA VAL A 54 1.41 8.92 -18.27
C VAL A 54 2.59 8.15 -18.89
N TYR A 55 2.66 6.85 -18.66
CA TYR A 55 3.76 5.99 -19.12
C TYR A 55 3.41 5.17 -20.37
N TYR A 56 2.33 5.48 -21.09
CA TYR A 56 1.83 4.65 -22.18
C TYR A 56 2.89 4.39 -23.27
N ASP A 57 3.51 5.44 -23.81
CA ASP A 57 4.54 5.30 -24.84
C ASP A 57 5.78 4.58 -24.32
N ALA A 58 6.14 4.81 -23.05
CA ALA A 58 7.28 4.15 -22.41
C ALA A 58 7.03 2.65 -22.24
N LEU A 59 5.82 2.26 -21.80
CA LEU A 59 5.38 0.88 -21.69
C LEU A 59 5.35 0.22 -23.08
N GLN A 60 4.81 0.89 -24.09
CA GLN A 60 4.74 0.37 -25.45
C GLN A 60 6.13 0.14 -26.04
N ASN A 61 7.05 1.11 -25.88
CA ASN A 61 8.43 0.99 -26.34
C ASN A 61 9.19 -0.11 -25.59
N TYR A 62 9.04 -0.18 -24.26
CA TYR A 62 9.72 -1.18 -23.45
C TYR A 62 9.22 -2.59 -23.75
N THR A 63 7.91 -2.80 -23.82
CA THR A 63 7.31 -4.13 -23.94
C THR A 63 7.13 -4.60 -25.38
N GLY A 64 7.14 -3.69 -26.36
CA GLY A 64 6.70 -3.97 -27.72
C GLY A 64 5.20 -4.26 -27.82
N GLY A 65 4.42 -3.81 -26.83
CA GLY A 65 2.99 -4.08 -26.70
C GLY A 65 2.63 -5.39 -25.97
N ASN A 66 3.62 -6.16 -25.52
CA ASN A 66 3.37 -7.41 -24.79
C ASN A 66 3.44 -7.21 -23.28
N LEU A 67 2.27 -7.06 -22.65
CA LEU A 67 2.14 -6.78 -21.21
C LEU A 67 2.14 -8.09 -20.41
N THR A 68 3.28 -8.45 -19.82
CA THR A 68 3.43 -9.70 -19.05
C THR A 68 3.54 -9.47 -17.55
N VAL A 69 3.13 -10.47 -16.77
CA VAL A 69 3.17 -10.47 -15.30
C VAL A 69 4.48 -11.07 -14.77
N THR A 70 5.02 -12.04 -15.49
CA THR A 70 6.29 -12.69 -15.18
C THR A 70 7.25 -12.61 -16.37
N GLY A 71 8.52 -12.94 -16.11
CA GLY A 71 9.58 -12.96 -17.12
C GLY A 71 10.43 -11.69 -17.16
N PRO A 72 11.44 -11.64 -18.06
CA PRO A 72 12.50 -10.63 -18.02
C PRO A 72 12.06 -9.20 -18.40
N LYS A 73 10.86 -9.07 -18.99
CA LYS A 73 10.27 -7.78 -19.40
C LYS A 73 8.89 -7.58 -18.79
N GLU A 74 8.62 -8.23 -17.66
CA GLU A 74 7.36 -8.03 -16.94
C GLU A 74 7.20 -6.56 -16.54
N THR A 75 5.96 -6.11 -16.52
CA THR A 75 5.61 -4.72 -16.17
C THR A 75 4.44 -4.63 -15.19
N ALA A 76 3.90 -5.77 -14.75
CA ALA A 76 2.80 -5.79 -13.81
C ALA A 76 3.23 -5.28 -12.43
N SER A 77 4.51 -5.51 -12.07
CA SER A 77 5.08 -5.11 -10.77
C SER A 77 5.18 -3.59 -10.57
N ILE A 78 5.05 -2.81 -11.65
CA ILE A 78 4.94 -1.34 -11.58
C ILE A 78 3.70 -0.93 -10.74
N PHE A 79 2.63 -1.71 -10.85
CA PHE A 79 1.32 -1.38 -10.29
C PHE A 79 1.09 -2.08 -8.95
N ALA A 80 1.25 -3.41 -8.91
CA ALA A 80 1.02 -4.26 -7.74
C ALA A 80 2.27 -5.04 -7.37
N THR A 81 2.31 -5.63 -6.18
CA THR A 81 3.49 -6.35 -5.70
C THR A 81 3.41 -7.84 -6.02
N TYR A 82 4.56 -8.46 -6.28
CA TYR A 82 4.66 -9.90 -6.52
C TYR A 82 5.78 -10.45 -5.63
N PRO A 83 5.61 -11.66 -5.07
CA PRO A 83 6.61 -12.26 -4.21
C PRO A 83 7.87 -12.60 -5.00
N ALA A 84 9.03 -12.52 -4.34
CA ALA A 84 10.27 -13.03 -4.90
C ALA A 84 10.15 -14.54 -5.18
N PRO A 85 10.85 -15.08 -6.21
CA PRO A 85 10.69 -16.48 -6.63
C PRO A 85 10.98 -17.55 -5.55
N TYR A 86 11.73 -17.19 -4.50
CA TYR A 86 12.07 -18.09 -3.39
C TYR A 86 11.07 -18.03 -2.23
N LEU A 87 10.12 -17.08 -2.25
CA LEU A 87 9.29 -16.77 -1.10
C LEU A 87 8.04 -17.66 -1.08
N SER A 88 7.89 -18.45 -0.02
CA SER A 88 6.66 -19.20 0.20
C SER A 88 5.52 -18.30 0.68
N LEU A 89 4.27 -18.70 0.40
CA LEU A 89 3.08 -17.97 0.83
C LEU A 89 3.05 -17.75 2.36
N ASN A 90 3.45 -18.76 3.14
CA ASN A 90 3.51 -18.64 4.61
C ASN A 90 4.48 -17.56 5.07
N ASN A 91 5.66 -17.48 4.45
CA ASN A 91 6.66 -16.50 4.84
C ASN A 91 6.31 -15.10 4.32
N GLY A 92 5.70 -15.00 3.13
CA GLY A 92 5.14 -13.74 2.63
C GLY A 92 4.00 -13.20 3.48
N PHE A 93 3.14 -14.08 4.01
CA PHE A 93 2.10 -13.68 4.96
C PHE A 93 2.70 -13.13 6.25
N LEU A 94 3.68 -13.82 6.84
CA LEU A 94 4.36 -13.37 8.05
C LEU A 94 5.07 -12.03 7.83
N ASP A 95 5.77 -11.88 6.71
CA ASP A 95 6.45 -10.65 6.30
C ASP A 95 5.48 -9.46 6.27
N GLN A 96 4.32 -9.63 5.62
CA GLN A 96 3.32 -8.56 5.53
C GLN A 96 2.63 -8.25 6.85
N VAL A 97 2.39 -9.25 7.70
CA VAL A 97 1.87 -9.04 9.07
C VAL A 97 2.86 -8.22 9.89
N LEU A 98 4.15 -8.59 9.89
CA LEU A 98 5.18 -7.90 10.64
C LEU A 98 5.41 -6.48 10.12
N GLY A 99 5.60 -6.30 8.81
CA GLY A 99 5.82 -4.99 8.20
C GLY A 99 4.64 -4.04 8.46
N THR A 100 3.40 -4.51 8.29
CA THR A 100 2.20 -3.70 8.53
C THR A 100 2.02 -3.39 10.01
N GLY A 101 2.36 -4.33 10.89
CA GLY A 101 2.37 -4.12 12.33
C GLY A 101 3.35 -3.02 12.76
N VAL A 102 4.58 -3.06 12.25
CA VAL A 102 5.60 -2.01 12.48
C VAL A 102 5.11 -0.65 11.99
N LEU A 103 4.53 -0.59 10.78
CA LEU A 103 3.95 0.64 10.24
C LEU A 103 2.86 1.22 11.16
N ILE A 104 1.88 0.40 11.55
CA ILE A 104 0.76 0.86 12.39
C ILE A 104 1.26 1.31 13.77
N VAL A 105 2.12 0.54 14.43
CA VAL A 105 2.70 0.90 15.73
C VAL A 105 3.52 2.20 15.62
N GLY A 106 4.32 2.35 14.56
CA GLY A 106 5.11 3.55 14.33
C GLY A 106 4.25 4.79 14.11
N ILE A 107 3.20 4.71 13.28
CA ILE A 107 2.26 5.83 13.08
C ILE A 107 1.55 6.18 14.40
N LEU A 108 1.10 5.18 15.16
CA LEU A 108 0.49 5.41 16.47
C LEU A 108 1.46 6.09 17.44
N ALA A 109 2.73 5.67 17.45
CA ALA A 109 3.75 6.28 18.31
C ALA A 109 4.05 7.73 17.93
N ILE A 110 4.12 8.04 16.63
CA ILE A 110 4.36 9.40 16.10
C ILE A 110 3.20 10.33 16.45
N THR A 111 1.96 9.83 16.35
CA THR A 111 0.74 10.64 16.52
C THR A 111 0.21 10.69 17.96
N ASP A 112 0.76 9.91 18.88
CA ASP A 112 0.36 9.91 20.28
C ASP A 112 0.96 11.12 21.02
N THR A 113 0.08 12.03 21.43
CA THR A 113 0.44 13.26 22.17
C THR A 113 1.01 13.00 23.56
N ARG A 114 0.96 11.75 24.06
CA ARG A 114 1.56 11.35 25.34
C ARG A 114 3.05 11.04 25.21
N ASN A 115 3.55 10.81 23.99
CA ASN A 115 4.96 10.59 23.72
C ASN A 115 5.71 11.94 23.60
N LYS A 116 7.04 11.89 23.58
CA LYS A 116 7.89 13.08 23.37
C LYS A 116 7.68 13.78 22.01
N GLY A 117 6.83 13.23 21.14
CA GLY A 117 6.35 13.84 19.90
C GLY A 117 7.45 14.09 18.86
N VAL A 118 7.02 14.26 17.61
CA VAL A 118 7.85 14.92 16.60
C VAL A 118 7.50 16.42 16.60
N PRO A 119 8.37 17.32 16.11
CA PRO A 119 8.02 18.72 15.97
C PRO A 119 6.72 18.88 15.16
N ALA A 120 5.83 19.76 15.62
CA ALA A 120 4.51 19.94 15.01
C ALA A 120 4.62 20.25 13.51
N GLY A 121 3.86 19.53 12.69
CA GLY A 121 3.87 19.64 11.23
C GLY A 121 4.87 18.71 10.54
N LEU A 122 5.77 18.04 11.28
CA LEU A 122 6.73 17.07 10.72
C LEU A 122 6.26 15.62 10.84
N GLU A 123 5.03 15.37 11.31
CA GLU A 123 4.43 14.04 11.40
C GLU A 123 4.45 13.30 10.04
N PRO A 124 4.07 13.90 8.89
CA PRO A 124 4.16 13.25 7.59
C PRO A 124 5.58 12.85 7.21
N VAL A 125 6.56 13.70 7.53
CA VAL A 125 7.97 13.45 7.22
C VAL A 125 8.44 12.24 8.03
N ALA A 126 8.11 12.18 9.32
CA ALA A 126 8.43 11.04 10.16
C ALA A 126 7.76 9.74 9.66
N VAL A 127 6.48 9.80 9.24
CA VAL A 127 5.79 8.64 8.65
C VAL A 127 6.42 8.23 7.31
N GLY A 128 6.83 9.18 6.47
CA GLY A 128 7.55 8.90 5.22
C GLY A 128 8.89 8.22 5.46
N LEU A 129 9.67 8.68 6.45
CA LEU A 129 10.93 8.06 6.86
C LEU A 129 10.72 6.65 7.45
N LEU A 130 9.63 6.43 8.18
CA LEU A 130 9.24 5.11 8.67
C LEU A 130 8.96 4.15 7.50
N ILE A 131 8.18 4.56 6.50
CA ILE A 131 7.90 3.76 5.30
C ILE A 131 9.20 3.46 4.55
N LEU A 132 10.09 4.45 4.39
CA LEU A 132 11.41 4.26 3.78
C LEU A 132 12.24 3.22 4.53
N ALA A 133 12.30 3.30 5.87
CA ALA A 133 13.04 2.35 6.69
C ALA A 133 12.48 0.92 6.56
N ILE A 134 11.15 0.76 6.51
CA ILE A 134 10.51 -0.54 6.27
C ILE A 134 10.86 -1.06 4.87
N GLY A 135 10.81 -0.22 3.84
CA GLY A 135 11.16 -0.63 2.47
C GLY A 135 12.61 -1.10 2.34
N LEU A 136 13.55 -0.41 3.01
CA LEU A 136 14.97 -0.78 2.99
C LEU A 136 15.31 -2.03 3.81
N SER A 137 14.51 -2.37 4.83
CA SER A 137 14.80 -3.48 5.75
C SER A 137 13.95 -4.74 5.52
N LEU A 138 12.69 -4.57 5.09
CA LEU A 138 11.70 -5.64 4.93
C LEU A 138 11.15 -5.72 3.49
N GLY A 139 11.62 -4.88 2.56
CA GLY A 139 11.03 -4.79 1.22
C GLY A 139 11.41 -5.90 0.23
N VAL A 140 12.47 -6.66 0.50
CA VAL A 140 13.06 -7.57 -0.51
C VAL A 140 12.19 -8.80 -0.78
N ASN A 141 11.43 -9.28 0.21
CA ASN A 141 10.64 -10.51 0.06
C ASN A 141 9.48 -10.35 -0.93
N CYS A 142 8.63 -9.34 -0.73
CA CYS A 142 7.44 -9.13 -1.55
C CYS A 142 7.07 -7.65 -1.74
N GLY A 143 8.05 -6.74 -1.70
CA GLY A 143 7.86 -5.35 -2.12
C GLY A 143 7.10 -4.45 -1.14
N PHE A 144 6.91 -4.87 0.11
CA PHE A 144 6.32 -4.08 1.21
C PHE A 144 5.07 -3.27 0.80
N PRO A 145 4.00 -3.88 0.26
CA PRO A 145 2.78 -3.13 -0.04
C PRO A 145 2.17 -2.50 1.22
N LEU A 146 2.17 -3.21 2.36
CA LEU A 146 1.70 -2.77 3.69
C LEU A 146 0.25 -2.23 3.74
N ASN A 147 -0.45 -2.26 2.60
CA ASN A 147 -1.67 -1.53 2.34
C ASN A 147 -2.52 -2.30 1.33
N PRO A 148 -3.65 -2.91 1.76
CA PRO A 148 -4.51 -3.68 0.87
C PRO A 148 -5.04 -2.89 -0.34
N ALA A 149 -5.33 -1.60 -0.20
CA ALA A 149 -5.83 -0.78 -1.31
C ALA A 149 -4.72 -0.48 -2.34
N ARG A 150 -3.48 -0.26 -1.88
CA ARG A 150 -2.29 -0.01 -2.71
C ARG A 150 -1.88 -1.22 -3.55
N ASP A 151 -2.31 -2.41 -3.19
CA ASP A 151 -2.02 -3.63 -3.94
C ASP A 151 -3.23 -4.10 -4.76
N LEU A 152 -4.40 -4.26 -4.14
CA LEU A 152 -5.58 -4.81 -4.82
C LEU A 152 -6.15 -3.88 -5.88
N GLY A 153 -6.21 -2.57 -5.63
CA GLY A 153 -6.74 -1.59 -6.60
C GLY A 153 -5.92 -1.59 -7.90
N PRO A 154 -4.59 -1.42 -7.84
CA PRO A 154 -3.72 -1.51 -9.01
C PRO A 154 -3.71 -2.89 -9.68
N ARG A 155 -3.82 -3.99 -8.92
CA ARG A 155 -3.92 -5.35 -9.48
C ARG A 155 -5.22 -5.56 -10.27
N LEU A 156 -6.34 -5.03 -9.78
CA LEU A 156 -7.60 -5.04 -10.52
C LEU A 156 -7.51 -4.20 -11.80
N PHE A 157 -6.75 -3.10 -11.77
CA PHE A 157 -6.49 -2.31 -12.96
C PHE A 157 -5.70 -3.12 -14.00
N THR A 158 -4.56 -3.71 -13.64
CA THR A 158 -3.75 -4.49 -14.58
C THR A 158 -4.48 -5.70 -15.13
N TYR A 159 -5.34 -6.35 -14.32
CA TYR A 159 -6.23 -7.42 -14.76
C TYR A 159 -7.07 -7.03 -15.99
N VAL A 160 -7.71 -5.85 -15.94
CA VAL A 160 -8.58 -5.38 -17.03
C VAL A 160 -7.84 -4.61 -18.13
N ALA A 161 -6.63 -4.11 -17.85
CA ALA A 161 -5.86 -3.25 -18.76
C ALA A 161 -4.92 -4.00 -19.70
N GLY A 162 -4.93 -5.34 -19.69
CA GLY A 162 -4.24 -6.16 -20.71
C GLY A 162 -3.23 -7.17 -20.17
N TRP A 163 -2.90 -7.15 -18.87
CA TRP A 163 -2.05 -8.20 -18.27
C TRP A 163 -2.82 -9.50 -18.01
N GLY A 164 -4.15 -9.43 -17.90
CA GLY A 164 -5.01 -10.60 -17.82
C GLY A 164 -4.99 -11.31 -16.45
N PRO A 165 -5.52 -12.55 -16.37
CA PRO A 165 -5.77 -13.26 -15.11
C PRO A 165 -4.50 -13.65 -14.34
N GLU A 166 -3.34 -13.71 -15.01
CA GLU A 166 -2.06 -14.10 -14.38
C GLU A 166 -1.68 -13.18 -13.20
N VAL A 167 -2.19 -11.95 -13.17
CA VAL A 167 -1.94 -11.00 -12.06
C VAL A 167 -2.43 -11.51 -10.70
N PHE A 168 -3.29 -12.54 -10.66
CA PHE A 168 -3.80 -13.16 -9.43
C PHE A 168 -3.26 -14.58 -9.17
N SER A 169 -2.42 -15.13 -10.05
CA SER A 169 -1.92 -16.51 -9.93
C SER A 169 -0.38 -16.60 -9.93
N ALA A 170 0.32 -15.47 -10.03
CA ALA A 170 1.78 -15.43 -10.08
C ALA A 170 2.39 -15.58 -8.68
N GLY A 171 3.33 -16.53 -8.52
CA GLY A 171 4.06 -16.75 -7.26
C GLY A 171 3.50 -17.88 -6.37
N ASP A 172 3.06 -18.98 -6.98
CA ASP A 172 2.51 -20.18 -6.31
C ASP A 172 1.21 -19.95 -5.51
N GLY A 173 0.38 -18.98 -5.93
CA GLY A 173 -0.97 -18.74 -5.43
C GLY A 173 -1.78 -17.89 -6.39
#